data_AF-A0A9P9F8T8-F1
#
_entry.id   AF-A0A9P9F8T8-F1
#
_cell.length_a   1.000
_cell.length_b   1.000
_cell.length_c   1.000
_cell.angle_alpha   90.00
_cell.angle_beta   90.00
_cell.angle_gamma   90.00
#
_symmetry.space_group_name_H-M   'P 1'
#
loop_
_entity.id
_entity.type
_entity.pdbx_description
1 polymer ?
#
loop_
_entity_poly.entity_id
_entity_poly.type
_entity_poly.pdbx_seq_one_letter_code
_entity_poly.pdbx_strand_id
1 'polypeptide(L)'
;MGSSQRKKNEKKKDFQKTKLKVGKAKAKASNFTDTSFKSKAIVMGQQSLSTTAPDVIQQFRHSLSLAASSKSDKQRRESLAYLTSQLSSEPPVNPVGTHGILHKLLPLISDSSTPVRSQLLKLFQSLPPAEVRHSTEQAIMFIRAGMTHLSADISNDTLGVMEWLLEVAEDDLVTCPGGWVKTLTTFCALMGWALSSSNQGWSSAPRAGLKAKGAAAYARQIATLAKFLEAGLRPETAIPEDESQNWDNMYRIPRDSNAFEYLNLYGSRRDEEGEMYPTREARQRVFERRFLEAMMKGADQAKKEGGATGRAASALDKVLQNGMADYESLTAVDTQDLLGLW
;
A
#
# COMPACT_ATOMS: atom_id res chain seq x y z
N MET A 1 -51.51 81.00 19.00
CA MET A 1 -50.45 80.48 19.89
C MET A 1 -50.45 78.95 19.78
N GLY A 2 -49.92 78.34 18.73
CA GLY A 2 -48.49 78.05 18.59
C GLY A 2 -48.23 76.58 18.93
N SER A 3 -48.61 75.64 18.05
CA SER A 3 -48.31 74.21 18.24
C SER A 3 -46.82 74.03 18.53
N SER A 4 -46.46 73.39 19.64
CA SER A 4 -45.07 73.33 20.12
C SER A 4 -44.11 72.84 19.01
N GLN A 5 -42.97 73.50 18.86
CA GLN A 5 -41.94 73.14 17.88
C GLN A 5 -41.50 71.68 18.02
N ARG A 6 -41.65 71.08 19.20
CA ARG A 6 -41.43 69.66 19.47
C ARG A 6 -42.33 68.74 18.62
N LYS A 7 -43.64 69.01 18.61
CA LYS A 7 -44.62 68.22 17.83
C LYS A 7 -44.43 68.36 16.32
N LYS A 8 -43.96 69.54 15.87
CA LYS A 8 -43.57 69.80 14.47
C LYS A 8 -42.25 69.11 14.09
N ASN A 9 -41.30 69.02 15.01
CA ASN A 9 -40.01 68.38 14.78
C ASN A 9 -40.11 66.85 14.81
N GLU A 10 -41.03 66.27 15.59
CA GLU A 10 -41.36 64.84 15.56
C GLU A 10 -42.00 64.44 14.23
N LYS A 11 -43.02 65.18 13.75
CA LYS A 11 -43.61 64.95 12.42
C LYS A 11 -42.61 65.14 11.26
N LYS A 12 -41.60 66.00 11.41
CA LYS A 12 -40.51 66.18 10.42
C LYS A 12 -39.53 65.02 10.38
N LYS A 13 -39.42 64.21 11.44
CA LYS A 13 -38.58 63.01 11.47
C LYS A 13 -39.27 61.81 10.81
N ASP A 14 -40.60 61.74 10.88
CA ASP A 14 -41.40 60.65 10.30
C ASP A 14 -41.34 60.54 8.76
N PHE A 15 -41.01 61.63 8.06
CA PHE A 15 -41.02 61.67 6.59
C PHE A 15 -39.74 62.28 5.99
N GLN A 16 -38.57 61.90 6.49
CA GLN A 16 -37.31 62.30 5.86
C GLN A 16 -37.04 61.50 4.58
N LYS A 17 -37.31 62.12 3.43
CA LYS A 17 -36.78 61.62 2.15
C LYS A 17 -35.26 61.74 2.15
N THR A 18 -34.57 60.62 2.01
CA THR A 18 -33.10 60.58 1.92
C THR A 18 -32.64 61.36 0.68
N LYS A 19 -31.61 62.19 0.85
CA LYS A 19 -31.06 63.04 -0.21
C LYS A 19 -30.57 62.17 -1.37
N LEU A 20 -31.01 62.48 -2.60
CA LEU A 20 -30.61 61.80 -3.83
C LEU A 20 -29.07 61.79 -3.96
N LYS A 21 -28.46 60.62 -3.79
CA LYS A 21 -27.04 60.39 -4.07
C LYS A 21 -26.93 59.94 -5.52
N VAL A 22 -26.55 60.86 -6.40
CA VAL A 22 -26.36 60.59 -7.84
C VAL A 22 -25.31 59.49 -8.02
N GLY A 23 -25.59 58.50 -8.87
CA GLY A 23 -24.70 57.36 -9.15
C GLY A 23 -24.98 56.07 -8.35
N LYS A 24 -25.91 56.06 -7.38
CA LYS A 24 -26.35 54.84 -6.69
C LYS A 24 -27.72 54.40 -7.19
N ALA A 25 -27.98 53.09 -7.18
CA ALA A 25 -29.28 52.53 -7.55
C ALA A 25 -30.40 53.23 -6.76
N LYS A 26 -31.47 53.60 -7.46
CA LYS A 26 -32.63 54.27 -6.89
C LYS A 26 -33.14 53.44 -5.70
N ALA A 27 -33.24 54.08 -4.53
CA ALA A 27 -33.72 53.41 -3.33
C ALA A 27 -35.14 52.85 -3.56
N LYS A 28 -35.39 51.64 -3.06
CA LYS A 28 -36.71 51.02 -3.04
C LYS A 28 -37.70 51.96 -2.33
N ALA A 29 -38.93 52.03 -2.83
CA ALA A 29 -39.97 52.90 -2.27
C ALA A 29 -40.23 52.58 -0.78
N SER A 30 -40.68 53.54 0.02
CA SER A 30 -40.86 53.35 1.47
C SER A 30 -41.93 52.33 1.84
N ASN A 31 -42.81 51.96 0.91
CA ASN A 31 -43.82 50.92 1.01
C ASN A 31 -43.41 49.61 0.31
N PHE A 32 -42.15 49.49 -0.11
CA PHE A 32 -41.66 48.29 -0.78
C PHE A 32 -41.46 47.17 0.24
N THR A 33 -42.29 46.13 0.15
CA THR A 33 -42.12 44.90 0.91
C THR A 33 -41.13 44.00 0.17
N ASP A 34 -39.99 43.71 0.79
CA ASP A 34 -39.02 42.78 0.24
C ASP A 34 -39.45 41.33 0.53
N THR A 35 -39.87 40.61 -0.51
CA THR A 35 -40.29 39.20 -0.41
C THR A 35 -39.13 38.23 -0.59
N SER A 36 -37.88 38.71 -0.63
CA SER A 36 -36.72 37.83 -0.67
C SER A 36 -36.45 37.26 0.72
N PHE A 37 -36.71 35.96 0.88
CA PHE A 37 -36.28 35.20 2.03
C PHE A 37 -35.33 34.08 1.58
N LYS A 38 -34.42 33.68 2.47
CA LYS A 38 -33.55 32.52 2.26
C LYS A 38 -33.91 31.49 3.32
N SER A 39 -34.39 30.34 2.90
CA SER A 39 -34.55 29.17 3.77
C SER A 39 -33.38 28.21 3.54
N LYS A 40 -32.87 27.61 4.61
CA LYS A 40 -31.90 26.52 4.56
C LYS A 40 -32.54 25.30 5.20
N ALA A 41 -32.42 24.15 4.54
CA ALA A 41 -32.85 22.88 5.10
C ALA A 41 -31.82 22.38 6.11
N ILE A 42 -32.28 21.85 7.24
CA ILE A 42 -31.44 21.15 8.19
C ILE A 42 -31.36 19.70 7.73
N VAL A 43 -30.16 19.22 7.38
CA VAL A 43 -29.93 17.81 7.06
C VAL A 43 -29.53 17.11 8.35
N MET A 44 -30.38 16.21 8.82
CA MET A 44 -30.07 15.36 9.97
C MET A 44 -29.27 14.14 9.51
N GLY A 45 -28.35 13.66 10.35
CA GLY A 45 -27.63 12.41 10.08
C GLY A 45 -28.60 11.22 10.04
N GLN A 46 -28.50 10.40 9.00
CA GLN A 46 -29.32 9.19 8.86
C GLN A 46 -28.91 8.18 9.95
N GLN A 47 -29.80 7.92 10.91
CA GLN A 47 -29.67 6.80 11.84
C GLN A 47 -30.41 5.60 11.26
N SER A 48 -29.75 4.43 11.15
CA SER A 48 -30.40 3.18 10.72
C SER A 48 -31.32 2.66 11.83
N LEU A 49 -32.49 3.27 11.97
CA LEU A 49 -33.53 2.91 12.94
C LEU A 49 -34.67 2.09 12.30
N SER A 50 -34.48 1.60 11.06
CA SER A 50 -35.50 0.80 10.39
C SER A 50 -35.65 -0.57 11.05
N THR A 51 -36.89 -1.04 11.17
CA THR A 51 -37.22 -2.41 11.61
C THR A 51 -37.00 -3.44 10.50
N THR A 52 -36.82 -3.00 9.25
CA THR A 52 -36.48 -3.86 8.12
C THR A 52 -34.99 -4.22 8.15
N ALA A 53 -34.67 -5.51 8.01
CA ALA A 53 -33.28 -5.97 7.95
C ALA A 53 -32.52 -5.20 6.84
N PRO A 54 -31.30 -4.68 7.13
CA PRO A 54 -30.54 -3.99 6.11
C PRO A 54 -30.14 -4.96 4.99
N ASP A 55 -30.06 -4.46 3.76
CA ASP A 55 -29.57 -5.22 2.61
C ASP A 55 -28.14 -5.72 2.85
N VAL A 56 -27.83 -6.95 2.41
CA VAL A 56 -26.53 -7.61 2.62
C VAL A 56 -25.40 -6.77 2.04
N ILE A 57 -25.61 -6.12 0.90
CA ILE A 57 -24.61 -5.23 0.28
C ILE A 57 -24.35 -4.01 1.16
N GLN A 58 -25.40 -3.43 1.77
CA GLN A 58 -25.26 -2.28 2.67
C GLN A 58 -24.58 -2.68 3.97
N GLN A 59 -24.91 -3.86 4.53
CA GLN A 59 -24.23 -4.41 5.69
C GLN A 59 -22.74 -4.64 5.40
N PHE A 60 -22.40 -5.22 4.25
CA PHE A 60 -21.01 -5.41 3.83
C PHE A 60 -20.25 -4.09 3.76
N ARG A 61 -20.80 -3.08 3.07
CA ARG A 61 -20.18 -1.75 2.95
C ARG A 61 -20.02 -1.06 4.29
N HIS A 62 -21.02 -1.20 5.17
CA HIS A 62 -20.95 -0.67 6.53
C HIS A 62 -19.85 -1.35 7.35
N SER A 63 -19.80 -2.69 7.35
CA SER A 63 -18.76 -3.46 8.04
C SER A 63 -17.36 -3.15 7.50
N LEU A 64 -17.19 -2.98 6.19
CA LEU A 64 -15.93 -2.52 5.58
C LEU A 64 -15.52 -1.13 6.08
N SER A 65 -16.48 -0.21 6.21
CA SER A 65 -16.20 1.09 6.81
C SER A 65 -15.80 0.97 8.28
N LEU A 66 -16.52 0.17 9.07
CA LEU A 66 -16.22 -0.03 10.49
C LEU A 66 -14.85 -0.68 10.71
N ALA A 67 -14.49 -1.66 9.87
CA ALA A 67 -13.19 -2.31 9.90
C ALA A 67 -12.05 -1.29 9.72
N ALA A 68 -12.20 -0.36 8.77
CA ALA A 68 -11.17 0.63 8.45
C ALA A 68 -11.13 1.84 9.41
N SER A 69 -12.29 2.31 9.90
CA SER A 69 -12.38 3.61 10.58
C SER A 69 -12.74 3.55 12.07
N SER A 70 -13.17 2.40 12.60
CA SER A 70 -13.57 2.33 14.01
C SER A 70 -12.37 2.51 14.95
N LYS A 71 -12.56 3.35 15.97
CA LYS A 71 -11.59 3.52 17.07
C LYS A 71 -11.53 2.31 18.00
N SER A 72 -12.55 1.43 17.97
CA SER A 72 -12.60 0.25 18.84
C SER A 72 -11.97 -0.96 18.16
N ASP A 73 -10.92 -1.50 18.76
CA ASP A 73 -10.24 -2.72 18.29
C ASP A 73 -11.21 -3.91 18.18
N LYS A 74 -12.13 -4.03 19.15
CA LYS A 74 -13.17 -5.06 19.14
C LYS A 74 -14.06 -4.90 17.90
N GLN A 75 -14.51 -3.69 17.61
CA GLN A 75 -15.37 -3.44 16.46
C GLN A 75 -14.64 -3.67 15.14
N ARG A 76 -13.36 -3.28 15.02
CA ARG A 76 -12.55 -3.58 13.84
C ARG A 76 -12.43 -5.09 13.62
N ARG A 77 -12.04 -5.85 14.67
CA ARG A 77 -11.91 -7.32 14.61
C ARG A 77 -13.22 -8.01 14.23
N GLU A 78 -14.33 -7.67 14.88
CA GLU A 78 -15.64 -8.29 14.58
C GLU A 78 -16.11 -7.94 13.16
N SER A 79 -15.85 -6.71 12.70
CA SER A 79 -16.17 -6.31 11.33
C SER A 79 -15.35 -7.10 10.30
N LEU A 80 -14.04 -7.30 10.56
CA LEU A 80 -13.19 -8.15 9.72
C LEU A 80 -13.66 -9.61 9.72
N ALA A 81 -14.08 -10.14 10.88
CA ALA A 81 -14.61 -11.50 10.98
C ALA A 81 -15.90 -11.68 10.18
N TYR A 82 -16.82 -10.71 10.24
CA TYR A 82 -18.01 -10.68 9.40
C TYR A 82 -17.67 -10.63 7.91
N LEU A 83 -16.74 -9.76 7.50
CA LEU A 83 -16.32 -9.69 6.09
C LEU A 83 -15.71 -11.02 5.62
N THR A 84 -14.91 -11.67 6.47
CA THR A 84 -14.32 -12.99 6.18
C THR A 84 -15.44 -14.02 5.94
N SER A 85 -16.48 -14.05 6.78
CA SER A 85 -17.58 -15.01 6.59
C SER A 85 -18.41 -14.75 5.33
N GLN A 86 -18.55 -13.50 4.90
CA GLN A 86 -19.21 -13.14 3.63
C GLN A 86 -18.36 -13.52 2.41
N LEU A 87 -17.04 -13.43 2.52
CA LEU A 87 -16.12 -13.85 1.45
C LEU A 87 -16.02 -15.39 1.35
N SER A 88 -16.18 -16.09 2.47
CA SER A 88 -16.16 -17.56 2.52
C SER A 88 -17.53 -18.22 2.32
N SER A 89 -18.60 -17.46 2.06
CA SER A 89 -19.93 -18.02 1.78
C SER A 89 -20.00 -18.63 0.37
N GLU A 90 -20.97 -19.51 0.14
CA GLU A 90 -21.26 -20.07 -1.19
C GLU A 90 -22.66 -19.62 -1.64
N PRO A 91 -22.78 -18.72 -2.64
CA PRO A 91 -21.71 -18.01 -3.35
C PRO A 91 -21.05 -16.90 -2.51
N PRO A 92 -19.81 -16.49 -2.82
CA PRO A 92 -19.11 -15.44 -2.10
C PRO A 92 -19.76 -14.07 -2.36
N VAL A 93 -19.93 -13.27 -1.31
CA VAL A 93 -20.52 -11.93 -1.40
C VAL A 93 -19.43 -10.86 -1.30
N ASN A 94 -19.05 -10.30 -2.44
CA ASN A 94 -18.08 -9.21 -2.52
C ASN A 94 -18.56 -8.06 -3.44
N PRO A 95 -19.39 -7.13 -2.93
CA PRO A 95 -19.97 -6.06 -3.73
C PRO A 95 -19.01 -4.90 -4.04
N VAL A 96 -17.76 -4.94 -3.56
CA VAL A 96 -16.74 -3.89 -3.76
C VAL A 96 -15.51 -4.39 -4.53
N GLY A 97 -15.42 -5.69 -4.80
CA GLY A 97 -14.28 -6.33 -5.45
C GLY A 97 -13.04 -6.45 -4.55
N THR A 98 -12.15 -7.37 -4.89
CA THR A 98 -10.90 -7.63 -4.14
C THR A 98 -10.03 -6.38 -4.01
N HIS A 99 -9.89 -5.61 -5.10
CA HIS A 99 -9.14 -4.36 -5.07
C HIS A 99 -9.72 -3.35 -4.06
N GLY A 100 -11.05 -3.18 -4.00
CA GLY A 100 -11.69 -2.25 -3.08
C GLY A 100 -11.53 -2.63 -1.61
N ILE A 101 -11.48 -3.94 -1.31
CA ILE A 101 -11.17 -4.46 0.03
C ILE A 101 -9.72 -4.16 0.39
N LEU A 102 -8.77 -4.55 -0.46
CA LEU A 102 -7.33 -4.36 -0.22
C LEU A 102 -6.99 -2.88 -0.04
N HIS A 103 -7.48 -2.02 -0.93
CA HIS A 103 -7.27 -0.58 -0.86
C HIS A 103 -7.68 0.01 0.50
N LYS A 104 -8.76 -0.48 1.11
CA LYS A 104 -9.24 0.02 2.42
C LYS A 104 -8.57 -0.63 3.62
N LEU A 105 -8.17 -1.90 3.52
CA LEU A 105 -7.75 -2.69 4.69
C LEU A 105 -6.24 -2.89 4.80
N LEU A 106 -5.46 -2.70 3.73
CA LEU A 106 -3.99 -2.77 3.79
C LEU A 106 -3.35 -1.85 4.85
N PRO A 107 -3.85 -0.63 5.15
CA PRO A 107 -3.31 0.18 6.24
C PRO A 107 -3.39 -0.49 7.63
N LEU A 108 -4.30 -1.45 7.83
CA LEU A 108 -4.46 -2.18 9.09
C LEU A 108 -3.36 -3.23 9.33
N ILE A 109 -2.45 -3.44 8.39
CA ILE A 109 -1.24 -4.26 8.61
C ILE A 109 -0.45 -3.73 9.82
N SER A 110 -0.42 -2.40 9.99
CA SER A 110 0.25 -1.72 11.11
C SER A 110 -0.69 -1.40 12.28
N ASP A 111 -1.86 -2.05 12.38
CA ASP A 111 -2.79 -1.85 13.50
C ASP A 111 -2.10 -2.21 14.83
N SER A 112 -2.37 -1.45 15.89
CA SER A 112 -1.77 -1.70 17.22
C SER A 112 -2.22 -3.03 17.83
N SER A 113 -3.39 -3.54 17.45
CA SER A 113 -4.03 -4.70 18.05
C SER A 113 -3.68 -6.00 17.32
N THR A 114 -2.98 -6.92 17.98
CA THR A 114 -2.63 -8.24 17.42
C THR A 114 -3.86 -9.02 16.93
N PRO A 115 -4.98 -9.10 17.68
CA PRO A 115 -6.17 -9.81 17.21
C PRO A 115 -6.79 -9.22 15.93
N VAL A 116 -6.65 -7.92 15.70
CA VAL A 116 -7.10 -7.26 14.45
C VAL A 116 -6.20 -7.70 13.30
N ARG A 117 -4.87 -7.62 13.47
CA ARG A 117 -3.90 -8.07 12.45
C ARG A 117 -4.06 -9.55 12.10
N SER A 118 -4.26 -10.41 13.09
CA SER A 118 -4.50 -11.84 12.85
C SER A 118 -5.79 -12.10 12.07
N GLN A 119 -6.87 -11.37 12.36
CA GLN A 119 -8.12 -11.51 11.61
C GLN A 119 -8.02 -10.92 10.20
N LEU A 120 -7.26 -9.83 10.04
CA LEU A 120 -6.96 -9.23 8.74
C LEU A 120 -6.28 -10.23 7.81
N LEU A 121 -5.26 -10.95 8.31
CA LEU A 121 -4.58 -11.97 7.51
C LEU A 121 -5.53 -13.09 7.07
N LYS A 122 -6.42 -13.55 7.95
CA LYS A 122 -7.45 -14.54 7.59
C LYS A 122 -8.39 -14.04 6.50
N LEU A 123 -8.77 -12.77 6.55
CA LEU A 123 -9.58 -12.13 5.52
C LEU A 123 -8.81 -12.08 4.19
N PHE A 124 -7.54 -11.72 4.20
CA PHE A 124 -6.72 -11.71 2.99
C PHE A 124 -6.56 -13.11 2.38
N GLN A 125 -6.41 -14.14 3.22
CA GLN A 125 -6.37 -15.53 2.79
C GLN A 125 -7.69 -16.04 2.20
N SER A 126 -8.83 -15.37 2.48
CA SER A 126 -10.13 -15.72 1.89
C SER A 126 -10.40 -15.00 0.56
N LEU A 127 -9.47 -14.17 0.06
CA LEU A 127 -9.63 -13.49 -1.22
C LEU A 127 -9.23 -14.40 -2.39
N PRO A 128 -9.86 -14.27 -3.57
CA PRO A 128 -9.46 -15.01 -4.77
C PRO A 128 -8.02 -14.67 -5.18
N PRO A 129 -7.09 -15.65 -5.23
CA PRO A 129 -5.67 -15.39 -5.51
C PRO A 129 -5.42 -14.65 -6.84
N ALA A 130 -6.17 -15.00 -7.89
CA ALA A 130 -6.05 -14.37 -9.20
C ALA A 130 -6.41 -12.87 -9.18
N GLU A 131 -7.32 -12.45 -8.31
CA GLU A 131 -7.71 -11.04 -8.21
C GLU A 131 -6.71 -10.22 -7.39
N VAL A 132 -6.05 -10.83 -6.40
CA VAL A 132 -5.08 -10.16 -5.52
C VAL A 132 -3.88 -9.61 -6.29
N ARG A 133 -3.46 -10.30 -7.36
CA ARG A 133 -2.32 -9.93 -8.21
C ARG A 133 -2.36 -8.48 -8.70
N HIS A 134 -3.56 -7.96 -8.98
CA HIS A 134 -3.80 -6.59 -9.44
C HIS A 134 -3.55 -5.51 -8.39
N SER A 135 -3.41 -5.89 -7.11
CA SER A 135 -3.15 -4.98 -6.00
C SER A 135 -1.78 -5.21 -5.36
N THR A 136 -0.90 -5.98 -6.00
CA THR A 136 0.41 -6.36 -5.44
C THR A 136 1.28 -5.14 -5.12
N GLU A 137 1.36 -4.16 -6.04
CA GLU A 137 2.13 -2.92 -5.84
C GLU A 137 1.67 -2.16 -4.58
N GLN A 138 0.36 -2.03 -4.40
CA GLN A 138 -0.21 -1.38 -3.22
C GLN A 138 0.05 -2.20 -1.96
N ALA A 139 -0.12 -3.52 -2.03
CA ALA A 139 0.07 -4.42 -0.89
C ALA A 139 1.53 -4.38 -0.38
N ILE A 140 2.51 -4.49 -1.29
CA ILE A 140 3.91 -4.52 -0.90
C ILE A 140 4.36 -3.21 -0.25
N MET A 141 3.77 -2.07 -0.63
CA MET A 141 4.05 -0.79 0.03
C MET A 141 3.74 -0.83 1.53
N PHE A 142 2.55 -1.30 1.90
CA PHE A 142 2.14 -1.41 3.31
C PHE A 142 2.88 -2.53 4.03
N ILE A 143 3.15 -3.65 3.36
CA ILE A 143 3.93 -4.76 3.93
C ILE A 143 5.35 -4.30 4.27
N ARG A 144 6.06 -3.60 3.37
CA ARG A 144 7.40 -3.07 3.65
C ARG A 144 7.38 -2.13 4.85
N ALA A 145 6.39 -1.23 4.93
CA ALA A 145 6.22 -0.33 6.07
C ALA A 145 6.02 -1.11 7.38
N GLY A 146 5.16 -2.13 7.39
CA GLY A 146 4.91 -2.99 8.55
C GLY A 146 6.13 -3.82 8.95
N MET A 147 6.89 -4.37 8.00
CA MET A 147 8.14 -5.09 8.28
C MET A 147 9.19 -4.21 8.96
N THR A 148 9.27 -2.93 8.61
CA THR A 148 10.21 -1.98 9.25
C THR A 148 9.63 -1.26 10.46
N HIS A 149 8.45 -1.67 10.92
CA HIS A 149 7.75 -0.99 12.01
C HIS A 149 8.46 -1.20 13.36
N LEU A 150 8.58 -0.14 14.17
CA LEU A 150 9.32 -0.15 15.45
C LEU A 150 8.82 -1.22 16.44
N SER A 151 7.51 -1.49 16.45
CA SER A 151 6.95 -2.60 17.23
C SER A 151 7.29 -3.94 16.57
N ALA A 152 8.09 -4.74 17.27
CA ALA A 152 8.47 -6.09 16.83
C ALA A 152 7.26 -7.02 16.66
N ASP A 153 6.18 -6.84 17.40
CA ASP A 153 4.98 -7.65 17.23
C ASP A 153 4.29 -7.33 15.89
N ILE A 154 4.28 -6.06 15.48
CA ILE A 154 3.76 -5.64 14.16
C ILE A 154 4.67 -6.12 13.04
N SER A 155 5.99 -5.99 13.17
CA SER A 155 6.90 -6.46 12.11
C SER A 155 6.83 -7.97 11.91
N ASN A 156 6.78 -8.75 13.01
CA ASN A 156 6.68 -10.20 12.93
C ASN A 156 5.33 -10.68 12.37
N ASP A 157 4.21 -10.02 12.71
CA ASP A 157 2.91 -10.35 12.14
C ASP A 157 2.84 -9.97 10.66
N THR A 158 3.47 -8.87 10.26
CA THR A 158 3.54 -8.42 8.87
C THR A 158 4.29 -9.42 7.99
N LEU A 159 5.29 -10.15 8.53
CA LEU A 159 5.91 -11.25 7.80
C LEU A 159 4.91 -12.33 7.37
N GLY A 160 3.87 -12.58 8.16
CA GLY A 160 2.78 -13.49 7.75
C GLY A 160 1.99 -12.97 6.55
N VAL A 161 1.83 -11.65 6.44
CA VAL A 161 1.20 -11.02 5.27
C VAL A 161 2.13 -11.07 4.05
N MET A 162 3.45 -10.90 4.25
CA MET A 162 4.44 -11.08 3.19
C MET A 162 4.47 -12.52 2.66
N GLU A 163 4.42 -13.51 3.56
CA GLU A 163 4.32 -14.93 3.19
C GLU A 163 3.05 -15.21 2.38
N TRP A 164 1.90 -14.68 2.80
CA TRP A 164 0.67 -14.78 2.03
C TRP A 164 0.78 -14.15 0.64
N LEU A 165 1.38 -12.96 0.52
CA LEU A 165 1.53 -12.29 -0.77
C LEU A 165 2.44 -13.10 -1.72
N LEU A 166 3.52 -13.67 -1.20
CA LEU A 166 4.39 -14.59 -1.95
C LEU A 166 3.63 -15.83 -2.43
N GLU A 167 2.74 -16.40 -1.61
CA GLU A 167 1.96 -17.58 -1.98
C GLU A 167 0.97 -17.32 -3.12
N VAL A 168 0.41 -16.10 -3.23
CA VAL A 168 -0.64 -15.80 -4.22
C VAL A 168 -0.15 -15.04 -5.45
N ALA A 169 0.91 -14.25 -5.32
CA ALA A 169 1.35 -13.27 -6.31
C ALA A 169 2.89 -13.10 -6.35
N GLU A 170 3.66 -14.19 -6.20
CA GLU A 170 5.13 -14.15 -6.23
C GLU A 170 5.72 -13.46 -7.47
N ASP A 171 5.21 -13.77 -8.67
CA ASP A 171 5.70 -13.20 -9.93
C ASP A 171 5.43 -11.70 -10.05
N ASP A 172 4.19 -11.29 -9.76
CA ASP A 172 3.80 -9.88 -9.76
C ASP A 172 4.60 -9.09 -8.71
N LEU A 173 4.90 -9.72 -7.56
CA LEU A 173 5.63 -9.08 -6.47
C LEU A 173 7.08 -8.75 -6.83
N VAL A 174 7.79 -9.66 -7.51
CA VAL A 174 9.20 -9.43 -7.87
C VAL A 174 9.36 -8.53 -9.11
N THR A 175 8.33 -8.40 -9.93
CA THR A 175 8.37 -7.62 -11.19
C THR A 175 7.77 -6.22 -11.06
N CYS A 176 6.84 -5.99 -10.12
CA CYS A 176 6.23 -4.69 -9.90
C CYS A 176 7.25 -3.59 -9.53
N PRO A 177 6.89 -2.30 -9.68
CA PRO A 177 7.81 -1.19 -9.38
C PRO A 177 8.31 -1.19 -7.94
N GLY A 178 9.62 -1.23 -7.76
CA GLY A 178 10.25 -1.35 -6.45
C GLY A 178 9.89 -2.65 -5.71
N GLY A 179 9.30 -3.63 -6.40
CA GLY A 179 9.03 -4.96 -5.89
C GLY A 179 10.32 -5.71 -5.54
N TRP A 180 11.37 -5.52 -6.33
CA TRP A 180 12.68 -6.14 -6.11
C TRP A 180 13.55 -5.37 -5.10
N VAL A 181 14.16 -4.26 -5.53
CA VAL A 181 15.22 -3.56 -4.77
C VAL A 181 14.73 -3.02 -3.43
N LYS A 182 13.59 -2.32 -3.37
CA LYS A 182 13.07 -1.81 -2.07
C LYS A 182 12.73 -2.94 -1.11
N THR A 183 12.20 -4.06 -1.59
CA THR A 183 11.87 -5.21 -0.75
C THR A 183 13.12 -5.88 -0.21
N LEU A 184 14.16 -6.08 -1.03
CA LEU A 184 15.47 -6.58 -0.56
C LEU A 184 16.09 -5.63 0.48
N THR A 185 16.06 -4.33 0.23
CA THR A 185 16.51 -3.31 1.20
C THR A 185 15.73 -3.40 2.51
N THR A 186 14.41 -3.61 2.45
CA THR A 186 13.57 -3.84 3.64
C THR A 186 13.98 -5.10 4.41
N PHE A 187 14.26 -6.21 3.75
CA PHE A 187 14.76 -7.43 4.39
C PHE A 187 16.12 -7.22 5.05
N CYS A 188 17.07 -6.55 4.38
CA CYS A 188 18.36 -6.21 4.97
C CYS A 188 18.19 -5.31 6.21
N ALA A 189 17.31 -4.31 6.15
CA ALA A 189 17.03 -3.44 7.29
C ALA A 189 16.39 -4.21 8.47
N LEU A 190 15.45 -5.11 8.19
CA LEU A 190 14.78 -5.95 9.18
C LEU A 190 15.79 -6.85 9.92
N MET A 191 16.71 -7.48 9.19
CA MET A 191 17.70 -8.40 9.75
C MET A 191 18.98 -7.69 10.27
N GLY A 192 19.10 -6.38 10.05
CA GLY A 192 20.30 -5.62 10.42
C GLY A 192 21.52 -5.97 9.56
N TRP A 193 21.32 -6.44 8.33
CA TRP A 193 22.42 -6.71 7.40
C TRP A 193 22.84 -5.39 6.75
N ALA A 194 24.09 -5.00 6.97
CA ALA A 194 24.64 -3.76 6.43
C ALA A 194 24.83 -3.88 4.91
N LEU A 195 24.13 -3.04 4.15
CA LEU A 195 24.39 -2.85 2.73
C LEU A 195 25.64 -1.99 2.55
N SER A 196 26.47 -2.34 1.57
CA SER A 196 27.66 -1.57 1.18
C SER A 196 27.19 -0.21 0.64
N SER A 197 27.21 0.83 1.47
CA SER A 197 26.90 2.21 1.06
C SER A 197 28.18 2.90 0.59
N SER A 198 28.18 3.46 -0.61
CA SER A 198 29.25 4.30 -1.15
C SER A 198 29.35 5.69 -0.50
N ASN A 199 28.34 6.10 0.29
CA ASN A 199 28.32 7.39 0.98
C ASN A 199 28.48 7.23 2.50
N GLN A 200 29.74 7.29 2.95
CA GLN A 200 30.13 7.49 4.35
C GLN A 200 29.85 8.94 4.78
N GLY A 201 28.58 9.26 5.03
CA GLY A 201 28.16 10.46 5.73
C GLY A 201 27.95 10.18 7.22
N TRP A 202 28.21 11.17 8.08
CA TRP A 202 28.13 11.15 9.56
C TRP A 202 26.85 10.55 10.20
N SER A 203 25.84 10.16 9.41
CA SER A 203 24.68 9.38 9.84
C SER A 203 24.83 7.85 9.75
N SER A 204 26.01 7.33 9.38
CA SER A 204 26.29 5.88 9.29
C SER A 204 26.54 5.24 10.65
N ALA A 205 25.63 5.44 11.61
CA ALA A 205 25.55 4.53 12.75
C ALA A 205 25.12 3.15 12.20
N PRO A 206 25.72 2.04 12.66
CA PRO A 206 25.21 0.72 12.33
C PRO A 206 23.75 0.72 12.76
N ARG A 207 22.81 0.57 11.80
CA ARG A 207 21.43 0.29 12.15
C ARG A 207 21.48 -1.05 12.87
N ALA A 208 21.55 -1.03 14.20
CA ALA A 208 21.24 -2.19 15.00
C ALA A 208 19.87 -2.65 14.49
N GLY A 209 19.84 -3.80 13.80
CA GLY A 209 18.61 -4.32 13.21
C GLY A 209 17.50 -4.29 14.25
N LEU A 210 16.25 -4.20 13.81
CA LEU A 210 15.11 -4.43 14.69
C LEU A 210 15.25 -5.86 15.21
N LYS A 211 15.93 -6.04 16.35
CA LYS A 211 16.35 -7.35 16.85
C LYS A 211 15.12 -8.25 16.90
N ALA A 212 15.15 -9.30 16.08
CA ALA A 212 14.10 -10.30 16.07
C ALA A 212 13.89 -10.81 17.50
N LYS A 213 12.63 -10.88 17.92
CA LYS A 213 12.22 -11.35 19.24
C LYS A 213 12.38 -12.87 19.30
N GLY A 214 13.62 -13.34 19.37
CA GLY A 214 13.99 -14.75 19.47
C GLY A 214 14.43 -15.39 18.15
N ALA A 215 15.19 -16.49 18.27
CA ALA A 215 15.77 -17.22 17.14
C ALA A 215 14.71 -17.75 16.14
N ALA A 216 13.51 -18.08 16.61
CA ALA A 216 12.42 -18.54 15.74
C ALA A 216 11.91 -17.44 14.80
N ALA A 217 11.80 -16.20 15.29
CA ALA A 217 11.39 -15.06 14.47
C ALA A 217 12.46 -14.73 13.42
N TYR A 218 13.74 -14.79 13.80
CA TYR A 218 14.85 -14.60 12.86
C TYR A 218 14.92 -15.71 11.79
N ALA A 219 14.74 -16.98 12.20
CA ALA A 219 14.65 -18.09 11.26
C ALA A 219 13.49 -17.92 10.26
N ARG A 220 12.33 -17.42 10.71
CA ARG A 220 11.20 -17.10 9.83
C ARG A 220 11.55 -16.01 8.83
N GLN A 221 12.17 -14.91 9.29
CA GLN A 221 12.63 -13.82 8.40
C GLN A 221 13.54 -14.34 7.28
N ILE A 222 14.52 -15.18 7.62
CA ILE A 222 15.45 -15.79 6.65
C ILE A 222 14.69 -16.71 5.69
N ALA A 223 13.75 -17.52 6.19
CA ALA A 223 12.96 -18.40 5.35
C ALA A 223 12.05 -17.62 4.38
N THR A 224 11.42 -16.53 4.83
CA THR A 224 10.61 -15.66 3.96
C THR A 224 11.48 -14.98 2.90
N LEU A 225 12.69 -14.52 3.27
CA LEU A 225 13.65 -14.00 2.28
C LEU A 225 14.05 -15.06 1.26
N ALA A 226 14.33 -16.30 1.71
CA ALA A 226 14.68 -17.39 0.80
C ALA A 226 13.56 -17.64 -0.24
N LYS A 227 12.29 -17.66 0.18
CA LYS A 227 11.14 -17.75 -0.73
C LYS A 227 11.07 -16.57 -1.72
N PHE A 228 11.30 -15.34 -1.24
CA PHE A 228 11.30 -14.16 -2.10
C PHE A 228 12.44 -14.20 -3.14
N LEU A 229 13.63 -14.63 -2.75
CA LEU A 229 14.76 -14.80 -3.67
C LEU A 229 14.54 -15.95 -4.65
N GLU A 230 13.93 -17.04 -4.21
CA GLU A 230 13.56 -18.16 -5.08
C GLU A 230 12.57 -17.69 -6.17
N ALA A 231 11.53 -16.94 -5.80
CA ALA A 231 10.61 -16.33 -6.76
C ALA A 231 11.32 -15.37 -7.75
N GLY A 232 12.31 -14.61 -7.24
CA GLY A 232 13.03 -13.62 -8.02
C GLY A 232 14.11 -14.16 -8.96
N LEU A 233 14.73 -15.28 -8.58
CA LEU A 233 15.92 -15.84 -9.24
C LEU A 233 15.66 -17.18 -9.92
N ARG A 234 14.44 -17.74 -9.83
CA ARG A 234 14.07 -18.97 -10.54
C ARG A 234 14.27 -18.80 -12.05
N PRO A 235 14.75 -19.83 -12.76
CA PRO A 235 14.79 -19.83 -14.21
C PRO A 235 13.40 -19.52 -14.79
N GLU A 236 13.33 -18.51 -15.65
CA GLU A 236 12.10 -18.21 -16.39
C GLU A 236 11.85 -19.35 -17.39
N THR A 237 10.62 -19.87 -17.43
CA THR A 237 10.25 -20.90 -18.39
C THR A 237 10.32 -20.30 -19.79
N ALA A 238 11.21 -20.82 -20.64
CA ALA A 238 11.28 -20.42 -22.03
C ALA A 238 9.91 -20.64 -22.67
N ILE A 239 9.31 -19.57 -23.20
CA ILE A 239 8.08 -19.67 -23.99
C ILE A 239 8.49 -20.42 -25.27
N PRO A 240 7.87 -21.56 -25.60
CA PRO A 240 8.14 -22.24 -26.85
C PRO A 240 7.96 -21.26 -28.01
N GLU A 241 8.96 -21.16 -28.89
CA GLU A 241 8.89 -20.34 -30.09
C GLU A 241 7.91 -20.96 -31.09
N ASP A 242 6.62 -20.79 -30.82
CA ASP A 242 5.54 -21.05 -31.75
C ASP A 242 5.14 -19.70 -32.36
N GLU A 243 5.43 -19.51 -33.65
CA GLU A 243 5.12 -18.27 -34.37
C GLU A 243 3.65 -17.87 -34.19
N SER A 244 2.73 -18.84 -34.11
CA SER A 244 1.31 -18.57 -33.92
C SER A 244 0.99 -17.96 -32.55
N GLN A 245 1.72 -18.38 -31.49
CA GLN A 245 1.58 -17.84 -30.14
C GLN A 245 2.19 -16.45 -30.03
N ASN A 246 3.26 -16.16 -30.77
CA ASN A 246 3.87 -14.84 -30.78
C ASN A 246 2.89 -13.77 -31.33
N TRP A 247 2.21 -14.10 -32.43
CA TRP A 247 1.18 -13.22 -32.99
C TRP A 247 -0.06 -13.11 -32.08
N ASP A 248 -0.51 -14.19 -31.44
CA ASP A 248 -1.61 -14.13 -30.48
C ASP A 248 -1.23 -13.26 -29.27
N ASN A 249 -0.01 -13.39 -28.75
CA ASN A 249 0.48 -12.58 -27.63
C ASN A 249 0.57 -11.08 -27.97
N MET A 250 0.93 -10.73 -29.21
CA MET A 250 1.08 -9.32 -29.61
C MET A 250 -0.27 -8.63 -29.90
N TYR A 251 -1.26 -9.36 -30.41
CA TYR A 251 -2.54 -8.76 -30.84
C TYR A 251 -3.72 -9.02 -29.90
N ARG A 252 -3.55 -9.84 -28.87
CA ARG A 252 -4.58 -10.11 -27.87
C ARG A 252 -4.45 -9.19 -26.67
N ILE A 253 -5.56 -8.92 -26.00
CA ILE A 253 -5.56 -8.19 -24.74
C ILE A 253 -4.75 -9.02 -23.72
N PRO A 254 -3.67 -8.46 -23.14
CA PRO A 254 -2.88 -9.15 -22.13
C PRO A 254 -3.74 -9.57 -20.93
N ARG A 255 -3.43 -10.73 -20.36
CA ARG A 255 -4.10 -11.23 -19.14
C ARG A 255 -3.35 -10.87 -17.87
N ASP A 256 -2.16 -10.31 -17.99
CA ASP A 256 -1.35 -9.86 -16.88
C ASP A 256 -1.98 -8.64 -16.23
N SER A 257 -1.83 -8.54 -14.90
CA SER A 257 -2.44 -7.47 -14.13
C SER A 257 -1.99 -6.08 -14.59
N ASN A 258 -0.73 -5.95 -15.00
CA ASN A 258 -0.07 -4.67 -15.29
C ASN A 258 0.82 -4.76 -16.55
N ALA A 259 0.27 -5.24 -17.66
CA ALA A 259 1.04 -5.57 -18.87
C ALA A 259 1.93 -4.45 -19.44
N PHE A 260 1.53 -3.18 -19.30
CA PHE A 260 2.26 -2.03 -19.86
C PHE A 260 2.90 -1.12 -18.81
N GLU A 261 2.96 -1.56 -17.55
CA GLU A 261 3.46 -0.74 -16.44
C GLU A 261 4.96 -0.40 -16.56
N TYR A 262 5.72 -1.24 -17.25
CA TYR A 262 7.13 -1.00 -17.56
C TYR A 262 7.36 0.26 -18.42
N LEU A 263 6.35 0.73 -19.15
CA LEU A 263 6.44 1.97 -19.94
C LEU A 263 6.40 3.22 -19.07
N ASN A 264 5.86 3.14 -17.85
CA ASN A 264 5.76 4.23 -16.88
C ASN A 264 5.23 5.57 -17.48
N LEU A 265 4.26 5.51 -18.40
CA LEU A 265 3.79 6.69 -19.16
C LEU A 265 3.17 7.80 -18.29
N TYR A 266 2.58 7.42 -17.16
CA TYR A 266 1.84 8.33 -16.27
C TYR A 266 2.48 8.49 -14.90
N GLY A 267 3.57 7.78 -14.61
CA GLY A 267 4.25 7.82 -13.32
C GLY A 267 5.39 8.82 -13.29
N SER A 268 5.84 9.16 -12.09
CA SER A 268 7.09 9.89 -11.92
C SER A 268 8.26 9.05 -12.41
N ARG A 269 9.34 9.71 -12.85
CA ARG A 269 10.60 9.02 -13.12
C ARG A 269 11.02 8.22 -11.89
N ARG A 270 11.26 6.92 -12.09
CA ARG A 270 11.67 5.99 -11.04
C ARG A 270 13.18 6.10 -10.85
N ASP A 271 13.59 6.01 -9.59
CA ASP A 271 14.98 5.78 -9.21
C ASP A 271 15.30 4.28 -9.35
N GLU A 272 16.58 3.92 -9.27
CA GLU A 272 17.01 2.52 -9.36
C GLU A 272 16.30 1.61 -8.33
N GLU A 273 15.96 2.14 -7.15
CA GLU A 273 15.24 1.40 -6.12
C GLU A 273 13.76 1.20 -6.45
N GLY A 274 13.13 2.16 -7.13
CA GLY A 274 11.73 2.13 -7.54
C GLY A 274 11.49 1.54 -8.92
N GLU A 275 12.53 1.16 -9.65
CA GLU A 275 12.43 0.64 -11.01
C GLU A 275 11.82 -0.78 -11.04
N MET A 276 11.30 -1.16 -12.20
CA MET A 276 10.86 -2.53 -12.50
C MET A 276 12.02 -3.37 -13.03
N TYR A 277 12.10 -4.62 -12.57
CA TYR A 277 13.08 -5.60 -13.04
C TYR A 277 12.36 -6.83 -13.58
N PRO A 278 11.77 -6.76 -14.80
CA PRO A 278 10.91 -7.82 -15.32
C PRO A 278 11.68 -9.11 -15.60
N THR A 279 12.88 -8.99 -16.19
CA THR A 279 13.72 -10.14 -16.54
C THR A 279 14.55 -10.61 -15.35
N ARG A 280 14.74 -11.93 -15.24
CA ARG A 280 15.64 -12.57 -14.28
C ARG A 280 17.06 -12.01 -14.33
N GLU A 281 17.63 -11.81 -15.52
CA GLU A 281 19.02 -11.29 -15.66
C GLU A 281 19.18 -9.91 -15.03
N ALA A 282 18.23 -9.00 -15.25
CA ALA A 282 18.24 -7.67 -14.62
C ALA A 282 18.13 -7.77 -13.09
N ARG A 283 17.33 -8.72 -12.58
CA ARG A 283 17.21 -9.00 -11.14
C ARG A 283 18.52 -9.54 -10.57
N GLN A 284 19.17 -10.50 -11.24
CA GLN A 284 20.47 -11.06 -10.87
C GLN A 284 21.57 -10.00 -10.84
N ARG A 285 21.64 -9.14 -11.87
CA ARG A 285 22.64 -8.07 -11.97
C ARG A 285 22.60 -7.10 -10.79
N VAL A 286 21.41 -6.57 -10.48
CA VAL A 286 21.28 -5.63 -9.36
C VAL A 286 21.47 -6.35 -8.02
N PHE A 287 21.05 -7.60 -7.93
CA PHE A 287 21.24 -8.44 -6.75
C PHE A 287 22.72 -8.66 -6.44
N GLU A 288 23.52 -9.10 -7.43
CA GLU A 288 24.96 -9.28 -7.32
C GLU A 288 25.64 -8.00 -6.82
N ARG A 289 25.36 -6.88 -7.49
CA ARG A 289 26.04 -5.60 -7.24
C ARG A 289 25.75 -5.01 -5.86
N ARG A 290 24.52 -5.14 -5.34
CA ARG A 290 24.08 -4.42 -4.13
C ARG A 290 23.84 -5.30 -2.91
N PHE A 291 23.47 -6.56 -3.10
CA PHE A 291 22.88 -7.39 -2.03
C PHE A 291 23.64 -8.68 -1.77
N LEU A 292 24.24 -9.30 -2.79
CA LEU A 292 24.86 -10.62 -2.68
C LEU A 292 25.88 -10.70 -1.54
N GLU A 293 26.85 -9.78 -1.49
CA GLU A 293 27.89 -9.79 -0.45
C GLU A 293 27.30 -9.66 0.97
N ALA A 294 26.37 -8.73 1.17
CA ALA A 294 25.74 -8.49 2.47
C ALA A 294 24.88 -9.69 2.91
N MET A 295 24.14 -10.30 1.98
CA MET A 295 23.28 -11.44 2.26
C MET A 295 24.08 -12.73 2.48
N MET A 296 25.18 -12.96 1.77
CA MET A 296 26.09 -14.08 2.03
C MET A 296 26.72 -13.98 3.42
N LYS A 297 27.26 -12.80 3.79
CA LYS A 297 27.81 -12.57 5.14
C LYS A 297 26.75 -12.76 6.23
N GLY A 298 25.54 -12.25 6.00
CA GLY A 298 24.40 -12.41 6.91
C GLY A 298 23.99 -13.87 7.08
N ALA A 299 23.91 -14.63 5.98
CA ALA A 299 23.61 -16.05 5.99
C ALA A 299 24.69 -16.87 6.72
N ASP A 300 25.98 -16.60 6.49
CA ASP A 300 27.06 -17.29 7.18
C ASP A 300 27.10 -17.00 8.68
N GLN A 301 26.75 -15.78 9.09
CA GLN A 301 26.59 -15.46 10.50
C GLN A 301 25.40 -16.21 11.12
N ALA A 302 24.27 -16.28 10.41
CA ALA A 302 23.09 -17.00 10.84
C ALA A 302 23.30 -18.53 10.91
N LYS A 303 24.14 -19.11 10.02
CA LYS A 303 24.54 -20.52 10.09
C LYS A 303 25.25 -20.86 11.41
N LYS A 304 26.11 -19.97 11.90
CA LYS A 304 26.87 -20.16 13.15
C LYS A 304 25.98 -20.21 14.40
N GLU A 305 24.80 -19.56 14.37
CA GLU A 305 23.84 -19.60 15.48
C GLU A 305 23.20 -20.99 15.66
N GLY A 306 23.19 -21.82 14.61
CA GLY A 306 22.66 -23.17 14.65
C GLY A 306 21.13 -23.25 14.83
N GLY A 307 20.62 -24.44 15.15
CA GLY A 307 19.20 -24.66 15.41
C GLY A 307 18.29 -24.39 14.20
N ALA A 308 17.15 -23.74 14.45
CA ALA A 308 16.20 -23.36 13.40
C ALA A 308 16.77 -22.27 12.46
N THR A 309 17.49 -21.29 13.03
CA THR A 309 18.14 -20.21 12.27
C THR A 309 19.17 -20.77 11.30
N GLY A 310 20.04 -21.67 11.77
CA GLY A 310 21.07 -22.28 10.92
C GLY A 310 20.48 -23.10 9.77
N ARG A 311 19.38 -23.83 10.00
CA ARG A 311 18.66 -24.54 8.92
C ARG A 311 18.08 -23.59 7.89
N ALA A 312 17.44 -22.51 8.32
CA ALA A 312 16.91 -21.50 7.41
C ALA A 312 18.04 -20.82 6.61
N ALA A 313 19.17 -20.53 7.25
CA ALA A 313 20.34 -19.94 6.59
C ALA A 313 20.97 -20.87 5.55
N SER A 314 21.04 -22.19 5.82
CA SER A 314 21.48 -23.17 4.83
C SER A 314 20.52 -23.30 3.64
N ALA A 315 19.21 -23.18 3.88
CA ALA A 315 18.22 -23.16 2.80
C ALA A 315 18.38 -21.90 1.93
N LEU A 316 18.58 -20.73 2.55
CA LEU A 316 18.87 -19.49 1.86
C LEU A 316 20.13 -19.60 1.00
N ASP A 317 21.21 -20.16 1.54
CA ASP A 317 22.46 -20.35 0.81
C ASP A 317 22.29 -21.24 -0.44
N LYS A 318 21.48 -22.30 -0.33
CA LYS A 318 21.12 -23.14 -1.47
C LYS A 318 20.35 -22.35 -2.55
N VAL A 319 19.41 -21.49 -2.14
CA VAL A 319 18.67 -20.63 -3.08
C VAL A 319 19.61 -19.64 -3.76
N LEU A 320 20.54 -19.03 -3.04
CA LEU A 320 21.54 -18.11 -3.60
C LEU A 320 22.44 -18.82 -4.61
N GLN A 321 22.97 -19.99 -4.26
CA GLN A 321 23.82 -20.78 -5.14
C GLN A 321 23.07 -21.18 -6.42
N ASN A 322 21.86 -21.72 -6.29
CA ASN A 322 21.07 -22.12 -7.45
C ASN A 322 20.63 -20.93 -8.31
N GLY A 323 20.24 -19.83 -7.67
CA GLY A 323 19.71 -18.64 -8.35
C GLY A 323 20.78 -17.84 -9.09
N MET A 324 22.05 -17.96 -8.68
CA MET A 324 23.20 -17.24 -9.27
C MET A 324 24.21 -18.17 -9.97
N ALA A 325 23.97 -19.48 -10.04
CA ALA A 325 24.93 -20.47 -10.59
C ALA A 325 25.31 -20.22 -12.05
N ASP A 326 24.36 -19.71 -12.84
CA ASP A 326 24.45 -19.45 -14.27
C ASP A 326 24.72 -17.99 -14.60
N TYR A 327 24.80 -17.13 -13.59
CA TYR A 327 25.06 -15.72 -13.79
C TYR A 327 26.57 -15.49 -13.88
N GLU A 328 27.04 -15.17 -15.09
CA GLU A 328 28.40 -14.69 -15.31
C GLU A 328 28.43 -13.18 -15.07
N SER A 329 29.31 -12.73 -14.18
CA SER A 329 29.54 -11.30 -13.94
C SER A 329 30.12 -10.67 -15.20
N LEU A 330 29.24 -10.16 -16.06
CA LEU A 330 29.63 -9.34 -17.19
C LEU A 330 30.21 -8.05 -16.61
N THR A 331 31.54 -8.02 -16.50
CA THR A 331 32.37 -6.82 -16.33
C THR A 331 32.28 -5.88 -17.55
N ALA A 332 31.13 -5.85 -18.21
CA ALA A 332 30.81 -4.88 -19.24
C ALA A 332 30.43 -3.58 -18.52
N VAL A 333 31.37 -2.63 -18.56
CA VAL A 333 31.26 -1.23 -18.13
C VAL A 333 29.81 -0.76 -18.23
N ASP A 334 29.23 -0.37 -17.09
CA ASP A 334 27.83 0.00 -17.02
C ASP A 334 27.59 1.26 -17.86
N THR A 335 26.46 1.33 -18.56
CA THR A 335 26.04 2.58 -19.21
C THR A 335 25.85 3.71 -18.18
N GLN A 336 25.61 3.36 -16.91
CA GLN A 336 25.63 4.30 -15.78
C GLN A 336 27.04 4.81 -15.44
N ASP A 337 28.08 3.98 -15.59
CA ASP A 337 29.48 4.42 -15.42
C ASP A 337 29.88 5.41 -16.53
N LEU A 338 29.31 5.26 -17.73
CA LEU A 338 29.49 6.20 -18.84
C LEU A 338 28.73 7.52 -18.65
N LEU A 339 27.60 7.52 -17.94
CA LEU A 339 26.84 8.73 -17.62
C LEU A 339 27.46 9.56 -16.49
N GLY A 340 28.32 8.97 -15.67
CA GLY A 340 29.12 9.70 -14.66
C GLY A 340 30.38 10.37 -15.20
N LEU A 341 30.70 10.15 -16.49
CA LEU A 341 31.89 10.69 -17.17
C LEU A 341 31.61 11.97 -17.98
N TRP A 342 30.39 12.53 -17.90
CA TRP A 342 29.99 13.75 -18.59
C TRP A 342 29.42 14.82 -17.64
#